data_AF-A0A397BT81-F1
#
_entry.id   AF-A0A397BT81-F1
#
_cell.length_a   1.000
_cell.length_b   1.000
_cell.length_c   1.000
_cell.angle_alpha   90.00
_cell.angle_beta   90.00
_cell.angle_gamma   90.00
#
_symmetry.space_group_name_H-M   'P 1'
#
loop_
_entity.id
_entity.type
_entity.pdbx_description
1 polymer ?
#
loop_
_entity_poly.entity_id
_entity_poly.type
_entity_poly.pdbx_seq_one_letter_code
_entity_poly.pdbx_strand_id
1 'polypeptide(L)'
;MAAARLRRKKFADATDDIDDVCLYDIEFSGSGPIGIQFETDFYGNHAIVKAVVAGGAASKAIAQQDKPTCIVQAGHMVVAVNGKDVSNESFRAVMESIKATTGTSSRILRFLDPTVLALDQMNHHATDTLLN
;
A
#
# COMPACT_ATOMS: atom_id res chain seq x y z
N MET A 1 15.90 1.83 16.99
CA MET A 1 15.79 1.02 15.76
C MET A 1 14.45 1.34 15.12
N ALA A 2 14.38 1.66 13.82
CA ALA A 2 13.11 1.90 13.15
C ALA A 2 12.43 0.56 12.79
N ALA A 3 11.11 0.46 13.03
CA ALA A 3 10.32 -0.73 12.75
C ALA A 3 9.05 -0.36 11.97
N ALA A 4 8.49 -1.31 11.22
CA ALA A 4 7.25 -1.14 10.50
C ALA A 4 6.29 -2.28 10.86
N ARG A 5 5.02 -1.98 11.13
CA ARG A 5 4.01 -2.99 11.44
C ARG A 5 2.67 -2.70 10.76
N LEU A 6 2.01 -3.76 10.31
CA LEU A 6 0.62 -3.72 9.86
C LEU A 6 -0.29 -3.38 11.05
N ARG A 7 -1.14 -2.37 10.89
CA ARG A 7 -2.11 -1.93 11.91
C ARG A 7 -3.53 -2.36 11.59
N ARG A 8 -3.92 -2.33 10.32
CA ARG A 8 -5.26 -2.65 9.84
C ARG A 8 -5.16 -3.15 8.41
N LYS A 9 -5.99 -4.13 8.06
CA LYS A 9 -6.26 -4.55 6.68
C LYS A 9 -7.79 -4.62 6.52
N LYS A 10 -8.34 -3.96 5.50
CA LYS A 10 -9.76 -3.97 5.16
C LYS A 10 -9.90 -4.32 3.67
N PHE A 11 -10.79 -5.25 3.37
CA PHE A 11 -11.31 -5.50 2.03
C PHE A 11 -12.64 -4.74 1.90
N ALA A 12 -12.97 -4.22 0.72
CA ALA A 12 -14.32 -3.71 0.46
C ALA A 12 -15.34 -4.86 0.59
N ASP A 13 -16.56 -4.56 1.05
CA ASP A 13 -17.61 -5.58 1.17
C ASP A 13 -18.25 -5.80 -0.21
N ALA A 14 -18.49 -7.07 -0.58
CA ALA A 14 -19.02 -7.52 -1.87
C ALA A 14 -20.44 -7.01 -2.25
N THR A 15 -21.01 -6.09 -1.47
CA THR A 15 -22.31 -5.45 -1.73
C THR A 15 -22.20 -4.09 -2.40
N ASP A 16 -21.01 -3.49 -2.44
CA ASP A 16 -20.74 -2.34 -3.29
C ASP A 16 -20.24 -2.88 -4.64
N ASP A 17 -20.83 -2.47 -5.76
CA ASP A 17 -20.45 -2.82 -7.14
C ASP A 17 -19.05 -2.30 -7.54
N ILE A 18 -18.15 -2.12 -6.57
CA ILE A 18 -16.79 -1.60 -6.71
C ILE A 18 -15.87 -2.77 -6.36
N ASP A 19 -15.01 -3.14 -7.32
CA ASP A 19 -13.98 -4.19 -7.22
C ASP A 19 -13.37 -4.29 -5.80
N ASP A 20 -13.09 -5.51 -5.33
CA ASP A 20 -12.52 -5.77 -4.00
C ASP A 20 -11.22 -4.99 -3.75
N VAL A 21 -11.34 -3.82 -3.13
CA VAL A 21 -10.19 -2.97 -2.81
C VAL A 21 -9.52 -3.41 -1.51
N CYS A 22 -8.22 -3.70 -1.52
CA CYS A 22 -7.45 -3.96 -0.30
C CYS A 22 -6.73 -2.71 0.21
N LEU A 23 -7.21 -2.19 1.34
CA LEU A 23 -6.60 -1.08 2.06
C LEU A 23 -5.91 -1.57 3.32
N TYR A 24 -4.70 -1.08 3.58
CA TYR A 24 -4.00 -1.42 4.81
C TYR A 24 -3.12 -0.29 5.35
N ASP A 25 -3.06 -0.21 6.68
CA ASP A 25 -2.29 0.80 7.41
C ASP A 25 -0.97 0.20 7.90
N ILE A 26 0.16 0.85 7.60
CA ILE A 26 1.46 0.51 8.19
C ILE A 26 1.93 1.65 9.08
N GLU A 27 2.24 1.30 10.32
CA GLU A 27 2.91 2.19 11.24
C GLU A 27 4.42 1.99 11.18
N PHE A 28 5.14 3.06 10.89
CA PHE A 28 6.58 3.18 10.97
C PHE A 28 6.97 3.88 12.27
N SER A 29 7.57 3.14 13.20
CA SER A 29 8.05 3.67 14.48
C SER A 29 9.51 4.12 14.39
N GLY A 30 9.84 5.14 15.17
CA GLY A 30 11.16 5.75 15.24
C GLY A 30 11.41 6.83 14.18
N SER A 31 12.45 7.63 14.37
CA SER A 31 12.73 8.83 13.55
C SER A 31 13.46 8.56 12.23
N GLY A 32 13.92 7.33 12.00
CA GLY A 32 14.67 6.94 10.78
C GLY A 32 13.82 6.96 9.50
N PRO A 33 14.43 6.82 8.31
CA PRO A 33 13.70 6.77 7.05
C PRO A 33 12.77 5.54 6.98
N ILE A 34 11.62 5.69 6.32
CA ILE A 34 10.65 4.60 6.13
C ILE A 34 11.16 3.50 5.17
N GLY A 35 12.13 3.82 4.30
CA GLY A 35 12.77 2.85 3.41
C GLY A 35 11.90 2.44 2.22
N ILE A 36 11.12 3.38 1.68
CA ILE A 36 10.30 3.19 0.47
C ILE A 36 10.73 4.23 -0.56
N GLN A 37 10.91 3.79 -1.81
CA GLN A 37 11.03 4.67 -2.96
C GLN A 37 9.66 4.82 -3.60
N PHE A 38 9.25 6.07 -3.80
CA PHE A 38 8.00 6.39 -4.49
C PHE A 38 8.28 6.93 -5.89
N GLU A 39 7.34 6.69 -6.77
CA GLU A 39 7.21 7.34 -8.07
C GLU A 39 5.78 7.85 -8.24
N THR A 40 5.54 8.51 -9.36
CA THR A 40 4.24 9.06 -9.71
C THR A 40 3.66 8.35 -10.92
N ASP A 41 2.34 8.37 -11.04
CA ASP A 41 1.66 7.90 -12.24
C ASP A 41 1.91 8.83 -13.44
N PHE A 42 1.45 8.41 -14.62
CA PHE A 42 1.63 9.20 -15.84
C PHE A 42 1.07 10.63 -15.73
N TYR A 43 0.01 10.81 -14.93
CA TYR A 43 -0.66 12.09 -14.74
C TYR A 43 -0.08 12.93 -13.59
N GLY A 44 0.85 12.41 -12.80
CA GLY A 44 1.52 13.16 -11.73
C GLY A 44 0.74 13.26 -10.41
N ASN A 45 -0.35 12.51 -10.28
CA ASN A 45 -1.32 12.63 -9.19
C ASN A 45 -0.98 11.71 -8.02
N HIS A 46 -0.64 10.45 -8.29
CA HIS A 46 -0.61 9.45 -7.23
C HIS A 46 0.80 9.13 -6.76
N ALA A 47 0.98 8.90 -5.46
CA ALA A 47 2.23 8.37 -4.91
C ALA A 47 2.21 6.84 -4.92
N ILE A 48 2.96 6.27 -5.86
CA ILE A 48 3.05 4.84 -6.10
C ILE A 48 4.36 4.31 -5.53
N VAL A 49 4.32 3.16 -4.88
CA VAL A 49 5.54 2.47 -4.45
C VAL A 49 6.28 1.96 -5.69
N LYS A 50 7.48 2.47 -5.89
CA LYS A 50 8.41 1.96 -6.92
C LYS A 50 9.17 0.74 -6.42
N ALA A 51 9.73 0.84 -5.22
CA ALA A 51 10.54 -0.19 -4.62
C ALA A 51 10.62 -0.04 -3.10
N VAL A 52 10.83 -1.16 -2.41
CA VAL A 52 11.18 -1.17 -0.99
C VAL A 52 12.70 -1.29 -0.86
N VAL A 53 13.30 -0.41 -0.06
CA VAL A 53 14.76 -0.39 0.16
C VAL A 53 15.14 -1.58 1.03
N ALA A 54 16.09 -2.40 0.54
CA ALA A 54 16.62 -3.55 1.27
C ALA A 54 17.17 -3.13 2.65
N GLY A 55 16.77 -3.82 3.71
CA GLY A 55 17.15 -3.51 5.09
C GLY A 55 16.47 -2.28 5.71
N GLY A 56 15.70 -1.51 4.92
CA GLY A 56 14.91 -0.37 5.38
C GLY A 56 13.73 -0.78 6.27
N ALA A 57 13.10 0.19 6.94
CA ALA A 57 12.01 -0.09 7.89
C ALA A 57 10.83 -0.84 7.22
N ALA A 58 10.41 -0.41 6.02
CA ALA A 58 9.34 -1.06 5.26
C ALA A 58 9.62 -2.53 4.92
N SER A 59 10.87 -2.91 4.62
CA SER A 59 11.22 -4.30 4.32
C SER A 59 10.96 -5.28 5.47
N LYS A 60 10.78 -4.75 6.69
CA LYS A 60 10.49 -5.53 7.90
C LYS A 60 9.00 -5.67 8.19
N ALA A 61 8.14 -4.96 7.46
CA ALA A 61 6.69 -5.15 7.51
C ALA A 61 6.33 -6.41 6.71
N ILE A 62 6.37 -7.57 7.37
CA ILE A 62 6.23 -8.88 6.75
C ILE A 62 4.83 -9.44 7.02
N ALA A 63 4.19 -10.00 5.99
CA ALA A 63 2.97 -10.78 6.13
C ALA A 63 3.31 -12.16 6.72
N GLN A 64 2.55 -12.60 7.73
CA GLN A 64 2.61 -13.99 8.20
C GLN A 64 1.86 -14.86 7.19
N GLN A 65 2.58 -15.35 6.18
CA GLN A 65 2.15 -16.37 5.23
C GLN A 65 3.21 -17.49 5.16
N ASP A 66 2.93 -18.57 4.43
CA ASP A 66 3.84 -19.72 4.24
C ASP A 66 5.25 -19.31 3.76
N LYS A 67 5.36 -18.15 3.10
CA LYS A 67 6.63 -17.46 2.87
C LYS A 67 6.53 -16.02 3.39
N PRO A 68 7.46 -15.56 4.24
CA PRO A 68 7.47 -14.18 4.72
C PRO A 68 7.73 -13.22 3.55
N THR A 69 6.70 -12.51 3.13
CA THR A 69 6.77 -11.49 2.08
C THR A 69 6.54 -10.10 2.66
N CYS A 70 7.21 -9.10 2.09
CA CYS A 70 6.96 -7.70 2.44
C CYS A 70 5.52 -7.33 2.05
N ILE A 71 4.79 -6.71 2.98
CA ILE A 71 3.40 -6.28 2.79
C ILE A 71 3.34 -5.14 1.78
N VAL A 72 4.33 -4.23 1.83
CA VAL A 72 4.45 -3.15 0.84
C VAL A 72 5.13 -3.69 -0.39
N GLN A 73 4.48 -3.58 -1.54
CA GLN A 73 5.01 -4.03 -2.82
C GLN A 73 5.00 -2.91 -3.85
N ALA A 74 5.77 -3.08 -4.92
CA ALA A 74 5.75 -2.17 -6.05
C ALA A 74 4.33 -2.09 -6.64
N GLY A 75 3.91 -0.90 -7.05
CA GLY A 75 2.56 -0.63 -7.55
C GLY A 75 1.55 -0.22 -6.47
N HIS A 76 1.82 -0.46 -5.18
CA HIS A 76 0.89 -0.05 -4.12
C HIS A 76 0.82 1.48 -4.02
N MET A 77 -0.38 2.03 -3.85
CA MET A 77 -0.63 3.47 -3.85
C MET A 77 -0.77 3.99 -2.42
N VAL A 78 -0.20 5.16 -2.09
CA VAL A 78 -0.45 5.83 -0.80
C VAL A 78 -1.74 6.63 -0.90
N VAL A 79 -2.68 6.35 0.00
CA VAL A 79 -3.99 7.03 0.04
C VAL A 79 -4.24 7.79 1.32
N ALA A 80 -3.47 7.56 2.40
CA ALA A 80 -3.53 8.40 3.59
C ALA A 80 -2.18 8.50 4.32
N VAL A 81 -1.95 9.63 4.98
CA VAL A 81 -0.78 9.89 5.84
C VAL A 81 -1.27 10.37 7.21
N ASN A 82 -0.91 9.65 8.29
CA ASN A 82 -1.37 9.89 9.66
C ASN A 82 -2.90 10.06 9.77
N GLY A 83 -3.66 9.32 8.97
CA GLY A 83 -5.12 9.39 8.94
C GLY A 83 -5.70 10.52 8.09
N LYS A 84 -4.89 11.46 7.57
CA LYS A 84 -5.33 12.43 6.56
C LYS A 84 -5.37 11.74 5.19
N ASP A 85 -6.53 11.78 4.53
CA ASP A 85 -6.67 11.33 3.14
C ASP A 85 -5.81 12.20 2.20
N VAL A 86 -5.09 11.54 1.29
CA VAL A 86 -4.24 12.16 0.29
C VAL A 86 -4.49 11.62 -1.12
N SER A 87 -5.57 10.85 -1.31
CA SER A 87 -5.91 10.22 -2.59
C SER A 87 -6.04 11.20 -3.77
N ASN A 88 -6.48 12.43 -3.49
CA ASN A 88 -6.68 13.50 -4.46
C ASN A 88 -5.58 14.58 -4.42
N GLU A 89 -4.52 14.38 -3.65
CA GLU A 89 -3.41 15.33 -3.52
C GLU A 89 -2.34 15.03 -4.58
N SER A 90 -1.66 16.06 -5.10
CA SER A 90 -0.55 15.85 -6.05
C SER A 90 0.61 15.06 -5.43
N PHE A 91 1.38 14.33 -6.25
CA PHE A 91 2.54 13.57 -5.79
C PHE A 91 3.48 14.37 -4.89
N ARG A 92 3.75 15.64 -5.27
CA ARG A 92 4.58 16.54 -4.49
C ARG A 92 4.00 16.81 -3.09
N ALA A 93 2.71 17.10 -3.01
CA ALA A 93 2.02 17.33 -1.74
C ALA A 93 2.01 16.09 -0.85
N VAL A 94 1.84 14.89 -1.43
CA VAL A 94 1.96 13.63 -0.68
C VAL A 94 3.37 13.45 -0.12
N MET A 95 4.41 13.68 -0.94
CA MET A 95 5.80 13.58 -0.47
C MET A 95 6.13 14.59 0.63
N GLU A 96 5.62 15.83 0.53
CA GLU A 96 5.75 16.85 1.57
C GLU A 96 5.04 16.43 2.86
N SER A 97 3.83 15.85 2.76
CA SER A 97 3.09 15.31 3.91
C SER A 97 3.88 14.20 4.61
N ILE A 98 4.40 13.22 3.86
CA ILE A 98 5.24 12.14 4.43
C ILE A 98 6.48 12.73 5.10
N LYS A 99 7.17 13.68 4.45
CA LYS A 99 8.36 14.35 5.01
C LYS A 99 8.04 15.13 6.29
N ALA A 100 6.91 15.80 6.36
CA ALA A 100 6.48 16.53 7.56
C ALA A 100 6.27 15.62 8.78
N THR A 101 6.05 14.32 8.56
CA THR A 101 6.01 13.33 9.65
C THR A 101 7.40 12.83 10.07
N THR A 102 8.47 13.22 9.38
CA THR A 102 9.84 12.79 9.73
C THR A 102 10.24 13.36 11.10
N GLY A 103 10.82 12.51 11.96
CA GLY A 103 11.17 12.91 13.33
C GLY A 103 10.07 12.65 14.37
N THR A 104 8.84 12.31 13.96
CA THR A 104 7.83 11.82 14.90
C THR A 104 8.16 10.41 15.40
N SER A 105 7.66 10.07 16.59
CA SER A 105 7.84 8.74 17.18
C SER A 105 7.08 7.64 16.43
N SER A 106 6.00 8.02 15.72
CA SER A 106 5.15 7.14 14.92
C SER A 106 4.61 7.86 13.68
N ARG A 107 4.59 7.16 12.55
CA ARG A 107 4.06 7.61 11.26
C ARG A 107 3.22 6.50 10.67
N ILE A 108 1.99 6.79 10.26
CA ILE A 108 1.08 5.79 9.70
C ILE A 108 0.83 6.15 8.23
N LEU A 109 1.12 5.22 7.33
CA LEU A 109 0.77 5.35 5.92
C LEU A 109 -0.29 4.31 5.58
N ARG A 110 -1.37 4.75 4.94
CA ARG A 110 -2.37 3.86 4.35
C ARG A 110 -2.03 3.61 2.90
N PHE A 111 -1.98 2.34 2.56
CA PHE A 111 -1.74 1.88 1.21
C PHE A 111 -2.99 1.22 0.64
N LEU A 112 -3.09 1.33 -0.67
CA LEU A 112 -4.03 0.66 -1.55
C LEU A 112 -3.24 -0.35 -2.39
N ASP A 113 -3.61 -1.62 -2.31
CA ASP A 113 -3.11 -2.67 -3.19
C ASP A 113 -4.02 -2.77 -4.44
N PRO A 114 -3.54 -2.36 -5.61
CA PRO A 114 -4.35 -2.39 -6.84
C PRO A 114 -4.41 -3.78 -7.49
N THR A 115 -3.72 -4.78 -6.95
CA THR A 115 -3.62 -6.14 -7.54
C THR A 115 -4.64 -7.13 -6.98
N VAL A 116 -5.47 -6.70 -6.03
CA VAL A 116 -6.56 -7.55 -5.52
C VAL A 116 -7.66 -7.61 -6.56
N LEU A 117 -7.68 -8.74 -7.29
CA LEU A 117 -8.79 -9.17 -8.13
C LEU A 117 -9.80 -9.89 -7.24
N ALA A 118 -11.09 -9.63 -7.45
CA ALA A 118 -12.17 -10.40 -6.85
C ALA A 118 -11.96 -11.90 -7.15
N LEU A 119 -11.89 -12.73 -6.10
CA LEU A 119 -11.78 -14.20 -6.26
C LEU A 119 -12.92 -14.76 -7.14
N ASP A 120 -14.05 -14.06 -7.15
CA ASP A 120 -15.25 -14.39 -7.90
C ASP A 120 -15.06 -14.29 -9.43
N GLN A 121 -14.07 -13.51 -9.89
CA GLN A 121 -13.74 -13.38 -11.32
C GLN A 121 -12.72 -14.42 -11.81
N MET A 122 -12.04 -15.15 -10.91
CA MET A 122 -11.14 -16.25 -11.29
C MET A 122 -11.85 -17.59 -11.48
N ASN A 123 -13.04 -17.79 -10.88
CA ASN A 123 -13.73 -19.09 -10.92
C ASN A 123 -14.77 -19.25 -12.04
N HIS A 124 -15.02 -18.25 -12.89
CA HIS A 124 -16.07 -18.35 -13.93
C HIS A 124 -15.63 -18.16 -15.39
N HIS A 125 -14.33 -18.01 -15.70
CA HIS A 125 -13.90 -17.87 -17.11
C HIS A 125 -12.76 -18.79 -17.57
N ALA A 126 -12.13 -19.56 -16.67
CA ALA A 126 -11.03 -20.44 -17.06
C ALA A 126 -11.48 -21.74 -17.77
N THR A 127 -12.76 -22.12 -17.68
CA THR A 127 -13.24 -23.41 -18.23
C THR A 127 -14.23 -23.29 -19.39
N ASP A 128 -14.97 -22.18 -19.52
CA ASP A 128 -15.96 -22.02 -20.60
C ASP A 128 -15.38 -21.43 -21.90
N THR A 129 -14.16 -20.89 -21.87
CA THR A 129 -13.52 -20.28 -23.06
C THR A 129 -12.61 -21.25 -23.83
N LEU A 130 -12.52 -22.52 -23.41
CA LEU A 130 -11.75 -23.58 -24.09
C LEU A 130 -12.63 -24.59 -24.85
N LEU A 131 -13.95 -24.36 -24.88
CA LEU A 131 -14.90 -25.16 -25.64
C LEU A 131 -15.73 -24.25 -26.54
N ASN A 132 -15.14 -23.86 -27.67
CA ASN A 132 -15.83 -23.64 -28.95
C ASN A 132 -14.81 -23.72 -30.09
#